data_AF-R6DZX3-F1
#
_entry.id   AF-R6DZX3-F1
#
_cell.length_a   1.000
_cell.length_b   1.000
_cell.length_c   1.000
_cell.angle_alpha   90.00
_cell.angle_beta   90.00
_cell.angle_gamma   90.00
#
_symmetry.space_group_name_H-M   'P 1'
#
loop_
_entity.id
_entity.type
_entity.pdbx_description
1 polymer ?
#
loop_
_entity_poly.entity_id
_entity_poly.type
_entity_poly.pdbx_seq_one_letter_code
_entity_poly.pdbx_strand_id
1 'polypeptide(L)'
;MRKIDLIVIHCSATREDRSLTPDDLETLHRRRGFNGTGYHYYIRKDGTVHLTRPIDRIGAHVRGWNAHSIGICYEGGLDYRGRPADTRTPAQWSSLWQLVNLLLKKFPGCRVCGHRDLSPDSNGNGEIEPEEWIKQCPCFEVKAEFDSPAG
;
A
#
# COMPACT_ATOMS: atom_id res chain seq x y z
N MET A 1 -1.00 10.78 19.93
CA MET A 1 -0.51 10.08 18.72
C MET A 1 -1.30 8.78 18.61
N ARG A 2 -1.91 8.46 17.46
CA ARG A 2 -2.71 7.23 17.32
C ARG A 2 -1.81 5.99 17.34
N LYS A 3 -2.31 4.87 17.85
CA LYS A 3 -1.60 3.58 17.79
C LYS A 3 -1.50 3.12 16.34
N ILE A 4 -0.31 2.72 15.91
CA ILE A 4 -0.07 2.12 14.60
C ILE A 4 0.41 0.70 14.86
N ASP A 5 -0.30 -0.26 14.29
CA ASP A 5 0.01 -1.69 14.38
C ASP A 5 0.43 -2.26 13.01
N LEU A 6 0.05 -1.59 11.91
CA LEU A 6 0.26 -2.09 10.55
C LEU A 6 0.83 -1.03 9.60
N ILE A 7 1.70 -1.47 8.71
CA ILE A 7 2.08 -0.77 7.48
C ILE A 7 1.50 -1.59 6.32
N VAL A 8 0.56 -1.02 5.59
CA VAL A 8 -0.14 -1.70 4.49
C VAL A 8 0.33 -1.15 3.15
N ILE A 9 0.85 -2.02 2.30
CA ILE A 9 1.32 -1.70 0.95
C ILE A 9 0.18 -1.87 -0.05
N HIS A 10 0.10 -0.95 -1.01
CA HIS A 10 -0.89 -0.91 -2.08
C HIS A 10 -0.26 -0.59 -3.42
N CYS A 11 -0.97 -0.92 -4.48
CA CYS A 11 -0.76 -0.35 -5.81
C CYS A 11 -1.96 0.52 -6.19
N SER A 12 -1.75 1.50 -7.06
CA SER A 12 -2.82 2.39 -7.55
C SER A 12 -3.70 1.77 -8.63
N ALA A 13 -3.37 0.56 -9.11
CA ALA A 13 -3.93 -0.04 -10.31
C ALA A 13 -3.77 0.86 -11.55
N THR A 14 -2.61 1.52 -11.66
CA THR A 14 -2.24 2.33 -12.83
C THR A 14 -1.49 1.43 -13.82
N ARG A 15 -1.83 1.50 -15.11
CA ARG A 15 -1.08 0.79 -16.16
C ARG A 15 0.38 1.27 -16.24
N GLU A 16 1.30 0.36 -16.49
CA GLU A 16 2.74 0.64 -16.54
C GLU A 16 3.15 1.67 -17.60
N ASP A 17 2.34 1.88 -18.63
CA ASP A 17 2.54 2.87 -19.71
C ASP A 17 1.76 4.20 -19.49
N ARG A 18 1.06 4.36 -18.36
CA ARG A 18 0.32 5.57 -17.99
C ARG A 18 0.94 6.24 -16.76
N SER A 19 0.62 7.50 -16.50
CA SER A 19 1.01 8.12 -15.24
C SER A 19 -0.20 8.62 -14.47
N LEU A 20 -0.11 8.51 -13.14
CA LEU A 20 -1.08 9.02 -12.19
C LEU A 20 -0.33 9.94 -11.21
N THR A 21 -0.51 11.25 -11.39
CA THR A 21 0.11 12.25 -10.51
C THR A 21 -0.56 12.26 -9.12
N PRO A 22 0.06 12.86 -8.09
CA PRO A 22 -0.58 13.02 -6.78
C PRO A 22 -1.90 13.79 -6.85
N ASP A 23 -1.98 14.82 -7.71
CA ASP A 23 -3.19 15.65 -7.88
C ASP A 23 -4.32 14.87 -8.57
N ASP A 24 -3.97 14.05 -9.57
CA ASP A 24 -4.92 13.14 -10.22
C ASP A 24 -5.43 12.09 -9.23
N LEU A 25 -4.52 11.50 -8.43
CA LEU A 25 -4.88 10.54 -7.38
C LEU A 25 -5.84 11.15 -6.37
N GLU A 26 -5.55 12.37 -5.90
CA GLU A 26 -6.43 13.10 -4.99
C GLU A 26 -7.80 13.34 -5.62
N THR A 27 -7.83 13.81 -6.87
CA THR A 27 -9.07 14.04 -7.62
C THR A 27 -9.91 12.77 -7.74
N LEU A 28 -9.29 11.64 -8.08
CA LEU A 28 -9.97 10.33 -8.17
C LEU A 28 -10.53 9.90 -6.81
N HIS A 29 -9.78 10.08 -5.73
CA HIS A 29 -10.24 9.70 -4.40
C HIS A 29 -11.39 10.59 -3.91
N ARG A 30 -11.35 11.90 -4.17
CA ARG A 30 -12.44 12.82 -3.86
C ARG A 30 -13.72 12.48 -4.63
N ARG A 31 -13.61 12.11 -5.92
CA ARG A 31 -14.76 11.63 -6.71
C ARG A 31 -15.40 10.36 -6.15
N ARG A 32 -14.64 9.54 -5.41
CA ARG A 32 -15.14 8.36 -4.69
C ARG A 32 -15.71 8.68 -3.30
N GLY A 33 -15.85 9.96 -2.96
CA GLY A 33 -16.38 10.43 -1.69
C GLY A 33 -15.34 10.46 -0.55
N PHE A 34 -14.06 10.30 -0.83
CA PHE A 34 -13.03 10.40 0.20
C PHE A 34 -12.68 11.86 0.49
N ASN A 35 -12.39 12.18 1.74
CA ASN A 35 -11.83 13.48 2.10
C ASN A 35 -10.32 13.51 1.79
N GLY A 36 -9.98 13.70 0.52
CA GLY A 36 -8.62 13.67 -0.02
C GLY A 36 -8.06 12.27 -0.27
N THR A 37 -6.77 12.17 -0.55
CA THR A 37 -6.08 10.90 -0.80
C THR A 37 -6.23 9.94 0.38
N GLY A 38 -6.45 8.66 0.08
CA GLY A 38 -6.79 7.63 1.08
C GLY A 38 -5.55 7.00 1.72
N TYR A 39 -4.42 7.07 1.03
CA TYR A 39 -3.11 6.62 1.50
C TYR A 39 -2.41 7.72 2.28
N HIS A 40 -1.43 7.34 3.09
CA HIS A 40 -0.55 8.28 3.77
C HIS A 40 0.62 8.65 2.87
N TYR A 41 1.20 7.65 2.20
CA TYR A 41 2.31 7.82 1.27
C TYR A 41 1.94 7.37 -0.14
N TYR A 42 2.45 8.09 -1.13
CA TYR A 42 2.36 7.73 -2.54
C TYR A 42 3.74 7.78 -3.20
N ILE A 43 4.15 6.72 -3.88
CA ILE A 43 5.47 6.59 -4.51
C ILE A 43 5.32 6.60 -6.03
N ARG A 44 5.82 7.65 -6.67
CA ARG A 44 5.81 7.81 -8.13
C ARG A 44 6.78 6.86 -8.82
N LYS A 45 6.63 6.65 -10.12
CA LYS A 45 7.49 5.74 -10.92
C LYS A 45 8.98 6.09 -10.88
N ASP A 46 9.33 7.34 -10.67
CA ASP A 46 10.71 7.83 -10.51
C ASP A 46 11.29 7.58 -9.09
N GLY A 47 10.49 7.01 -8.18
CA GLY A 47 10.87 6.79 -6.78
C GLY A 47 10.54 7.94 -5.84
N THR A 48 10.00 9.06 -6.33
CA THR A 48 9.63 10.20 -5.48
C THR A 48 8.52 9.79 -4.51
N VAL A 49 8.75 10.02 -3.21
CA VAL A 49 7.80 9.73 -2.13
C VAL A 49 7.03 11.00 -1.74
N HIS A 50 5.71 10.97 -1.88
CA HIS A 50 4.81 12.04 -1.43
C HIS A 50 4.12 11.64 -0.13
N LEU A 51 4.17 12.50 0.88
CA LEU A 51 3.26 12.45 2.02
C LEU A 51 1.94 13.11 1.61
N THR A 52 0.89 12.31 1.38
CA THR A 52 -0.39 12.76 0.83
C THR A 52 -1.47 12.96 1.90
N ARG A 53 -1.49 12.10 2.93
CA ARG A 53 -2.32 12.27 4.12
C ARG A 53 -1.43 12.29 5.35
N PRO A 54 -1.58 13.28 6.25
CA PRO A 54 -0.85 13.30 7.52
C PRO A 54 -1.03 12.00 8.31
N ILE A 55 0.05 11.46 8.89
CA ILE A 55 0.04 10.16 9.61
C ILE A 55 -0.87 10.19 10.84
N ASP A 56 -1.06 11.34 11.46
CA ASP A 56 -1.95 11.56 12.60
C ASP A 56 -3.44 11.47 12.24
N ARG A 57 -3.79 11.64 10.95
CA ARG A 57 -5.15 11.44 10.44
C ARG A 57 -5.36 9.99 10.03
N ILE A 58 -6.55 9.46 10.32
CA ILE A 58 -6.96 8.10 9.91
C ILE A 58 -7.01 8.04 8.37
N GLY A 59 -6.45 6.99 7.78
CA GLY A 59 -6.48 6.73 6.34
C GLY A 59 -7.84 6.30 5.80
N ALA A 60 -7.93 6.11 4.49
CA ALA A 60 -9.08 5.53 3.79
C ALA A 60 -8.59 4.54 2.72
N HIS A 61 -7.83 3.53 3.15
CA HIS A 61 -7.13 2.60 2.26
C HIS A 61 -7.49 1.13 2.49
N VAL A 62 -7.88 0.71 3.71
CA VAL A 62 -8.41 -0.63 4.00
C VAL A 62 -9.54 -0.53 5.05
N ARG A 63 -10.76 -0.90 4.66
CA ARG A 63 -11.90 -0.93 5.58
C ARG A 63 -11.63 -1.87 6.75
N GLY A 64 -11.95 -1.46 7.97
CA GLY A 64 -11.68 -2.23 9.21
C GLY A 64 -10.27 -2.00 9.79
N TRP A 65 -9.30 -1.62 8.98
CA TRP A 65 -7.89 -1.52 9.40
C TRP A 65 -7.33 -0.09 9.43
N ASN A 66 -8.03 0.89 8.83
CA ASN A 66 -7.57 2.28 8.69
C ASN A 66 -7.12 2.96 9.99
N ALA A 67 -7.81 2.70 11.11
CA ALA A 67 -7.59 3.42 12.37
C ALA A 67 -6.19 3.21 12.95
N HIS A 68 -5.63 2.01 12.76
CA HIS A 68 -4.37 1.57 13.34
C HIS A 68 -3.31 1.21 12.28
N SER A 69 -3.46 1.72 11.05
CA SER A 69 -2.52 1.44 9.97
C SER A 69 -2.01 2.69 9.26
N ILE A 70 -0.82 2.55 8.67
CA ILE A 70 -0.27 3.47 7.68
C ILE A 70 -0.42 2.80 6.31
N GLY A 71 -0.77 3.58 5.30
CA GLY A 71 -1.02 3.09 3.94
C GLY A 71 0.00 3.70 3.00
N ILE A 72 0.77 2.85 2.30
CA ILE A 72 1.75 3.26 1.29
C ILE A 72 1.27 2.72 -0.05
N CYS A 73 1.08 3.59 -1.03
CA CYS A 73 0.69 3.19 -2.39
C CYS A 73 1.83 3.49 -3.36
N TYR A 74 2.20 2.55 -4.22
CA TYR A 74 3.05 2.85 -5.38
C TYR A 74 2.19 3.08 -6.64
N GLU A 75 2.68 3.95 -7.52
CA GLU A 75 2.13 4.15 -8.86
C GLU A 75 2.38 2.91 -9.72
N GLY A 76 1.33 2.22 -10.18
CA GLY A 76 1.46 0.96 -10.92
C GLY A 76 0.46 -0.11 -10.47
N GLY A 77 0.79 -1.36 -10.78
CA GLY A 77 0.00 -2.54 -10.43
C GLY A 77 -0.74 -3.18 -11.60
N LEU A 78 -0.68 -2.60 -12.81
CA LEU A 78 -1.24 -3.19 -14.03
C LEU A 78 -0.22 -3.20 -15.17
N ASP A 79 -0.07 -4.33 -15.87
CA ASP A 79 0.73 -4.43 -17.09
C ASP A 79 0.13 -3.63 -18.26
N TYR A 80 0.81 -3.60 -19.41
CA TYR A 80 0.33 -2.89 -20.61
C TYR A 80 -1.03 -3.37 -21.11
N ARG A 81 -1.44 -4.61 -20.78
CA ARG A 81 -2.76 -5.18 -21.09
C ARG A 81 -3.82 -4.91 -20.02
N GLY A 82 -3.47 -4.22 -18.94
CA GLY A 82 -4.37 -3.93 -17.83
C GLY A 82 -4.57 -5.09 -16.86
N ARG A 83 -3.67 -6.08 -16.85
CA ARG A 83 -3.72 -7.23 -15.93
C ARG A 83 -2.88 -6.92 -14.68
N PRO A 84 -3.27 -7.39 -13.48
CA PRO A 84 -2.46 -7.23 -12.27
C PRO A 84 -1.03 -7.76 -12.46
N ALA A 85 -0.05 -6.94 -12.11
CA ALA A 85 1.37 -7.29 -12.19
C ALA A 85 2.19 -6.41 -11.24
N ASP A 86 3.31 -6.94 -10.73
CA ASP A 86 4.28 -6.10 -10.05
C ASP A 86 5.05 -5.25 -11.07
N THR A 87 4.62 -4.00 -11.21
CA THR A 87 5.21 -3.04 -12.15
C THR A 87 6.10 -2.02 -11.45
N ARG A 88 6.59 -2.31 -10.23
CA ARG A 88 7.46 -1.38 -9.51
C ARG A 88 8.76 -1.17 -10.29
N THR A 89 9.18 0.08 -10.40
CA THR A 89 10.54 0.39 -10.89
C THR A 89 11.58 0.13 -9.80
N PRO A 90 12.87 -0.03 -10.15
CA PRO A 90 13.94 -0.13 -9.15
C PRO A 90 13.97 1.06 -8.18
N ALA A 91 13.66 2.27 -8.67
CA ALA A 91 13.57 3.47 -7.84
C ALA A 91 12.39 3.39 -6.84
N GLN A 92 11.22 2.92 -7.29
CA GLN A 92 10.09 2.67 -6.40
C GLN A 92 10.41 1.61 -5.34
N TRP A 93 11.05 0.51 -5.74
CA TRP A 93 11.46 -0.54 -4.82
C TRP A 93 12.39 0.00 -3.73
N SER A 94 13.43 0.74 -4.11
CA SER A 94 14.38 1.36 -3.17
C SER A 94 13.69 2.33 -2.21
N SER A 95 12.84 3.23 -2.73
CA SER A 95 12.11 4.20 -1.92
C SER A 95 11.11 3.53 -0.97
N LEU A 96 10.41 2.49 -1.44
CA LEU A 96 9.50 1.71 -0.62
C LEU A 96 10.25 1.02 0.52
N TRP A 97 11.38 0.37 0.22
CA TRP A 97 12.19 -0.33 1.21
C TRP A 97 12.72 0.64 2.28
N GLN A 98 13.27 1.78 1.88
CA GLN A 98 13.76 2.80 2.81
C GLN A 98 12.62 3.37 3.68
N LEU A 99 11.47 3.69 3.06
CA LEU A 99 10.32 4.23 3.78
C LEU A 99 9.76 3.24 4.81
N VAL A 100 9.62 1.96 4.44
CA VAL A 100 9.14 0.91 5.36
C VAL A 100 10.09 0.80 6.56
N ASN A 101 11.40 0.72 6.34
CA ASN A 101 12.38 0.64 7.42
C ASN A 101 12.36 1.88 8.35
N LEU A 102 12.21 3.09 7.78
CA LEU A 102 12.06 4.31 8.58
C LEU A 102 10.79 4.27 9.44
N LEU A 103 9.68 3.77 8.90
CA LEU A 103 8.42 3.65 9.63
C LEU A 103 8.50 2.56 10.71
N LEU A 104 9.15 1.43 10.45
CA LEU A 104 9.36 0.38 11.45
C LEU A 104 10.21 0.87 12.64
N LYS A 105 11.23 1.71 12.38
CA LYS A 105 12.00 2.36 13.45
C LYS A 105 11.15 3.33 14.26
N LYS A 106 10.24 4.06 13.61
CA LYS A 106 9.35 5.04 14.26
C LYS A 106 8.18 4.40 15.02
N PHE A 107 7.70 3.26 14.54
CA PHE A 107 6.56 2.51 15.09
C PHE A 107 7.00 1.06 15.34
N PRO A 108 7.79 0.81 16.40
CA PRO A 108 8.32 -0.52 16.68
C PRO A 108 7.19 -1.53 16.92
N GLY A 109 7.37 -2.75 16.41
CA GLY A 109 6.38 -3.83 16.51
C GLY A 109 5.26 -3.79 15.45
N CYS A 110 5.28 -2.81 14.54
CA CYS A 110 4.36 -2.82 13.39
C CYS A 110 4.65 -4.00 12.46
N ARG A 111 3.58 -4.63 11.97
CA ARG A 111 3.67 -5.64 10.90
C ARG A 111 3.52 -4.99 9.53
N VAL A 112 4.30 -5.44 8.54
CA VAL A 112 4.19 -5.02 7.14
C VAL A 112 3.36 -6.05 6.37
N CYS A 113 2.37 -5.60 5.59
CA CYS A 113 1.52 -6.50 4.82
C CYS A 113 0.94 -5.83 3.57
N GLY A 114 0.39 -6.63 2.67
CA GLY A 114 -0.41 -6.16 1.55
C GLY A 114 -1.87 -5.94 1.92
N HIS A 115 -2.61 -5.16 1.10
CA HIS A 115 -4.06 -5.06 1.25
C HIS A 115 -4.73 -6.43 1.16
N ARG A 116 -4.28 -7.28 0.25
CA ARG A 116 -4.84 -8.61 0.01
C ARG A 116 -4.74 -9.52 1.24
N ASP A 117 -3.67 -9.37 2.02
CA ASP A 117 -3.43 -10.12 3.27
C ASP A 117 -4.38 -9.71 4.41
N LEU A 118 -5.24 -8.71 4.17
CA LEU A 118 -6.28 -8.23 5.09
C LEU A 118 -7.69 -8.51 4.54
N SER A 119 -7.82 -9.39 3.55
CA SER A 119 -9.12 -9.91 3.10
C SER A 119 -9.77 -10.74 4.23
N PRO A 120 -11.10 -10.90 4.23
CA PRO A 120 -11.79 -11.77 5.17
C PRO A 120 -11.32 -13.21 5.01
N ASP A 121 -10.91 -13.80 6.13
CA ASP A 121 -10.71 -15.25 6.28
C ASP A 121 -12.09 -15.93 6.20
N SER A 122 -12.39 -16.52 5.06
CA SER A 122 -13.70 -17.08 4.73
C SER A 122 -13.84 -18.52 5.22
N ASN A 123 -12.73 -19.24 5.39
CA ASN A 123 -12.71 -20.62 5.87
C ASN A 123 -12.33 -20.74 7.37
N GLY A 124 -11.85 -19.67 7.99
CA GLY A 124 -11.55 -19.56 9.42
C GLY A 124 -10.22 -20.21 9.84
N ASN A 125 -9.30 -20.49 8.90
CA ASN A 125 -8.05 -21.20 9.18
C ASN A 125 -6.91 -20.27 9.67
N GLY A 126 -7.12 -18.95 9.68
CA GLY A 126 -6.15 -17.95 10.10
C GLY A 126 -5.14 -17.54 9.02
N GLU A 127 -5.24 -18.09 7.81
CA GLU A 127 -4.44 -17.76 6.64
C GLU A 127 -5.35 -17.13 5.57
N ILE A 128 -4.82 -16.17 4.81
CA ILE A 128 -5.58 -15.52 3.74
C ILE A 128 -5.06 -16.04 2.41
N GLU A 129 -5.78 -17.01 1.84
CA GLU A 129 -5.39 -17.72 0.63
C GLU A 129 -5.78 -16.93 -0.65
N PRO A 130 -5.13 -17.19 -1.81
CA PRO A 130 -5.42 -16.49 -3.06
C PRO A 130 -6.90 -16.45 -3.46
N GLU A 131 -7.64 -17.53 -3.16
CA GLU A 131 -9.07 -17.68 -3.42
C GLU A 131 -9.94 -16.74 -2.58
N GLU A 132 -9.41 -16.24 -1.46
CA GLU A 132 -10.09 -15.35 -0.52
C GLU A 132 -9.76 -13.87 -0.76
N TRP A 133 -8.83 -13.58 -1.68
CA TRP A 133 -8.40 -12.23 -1.97
C TRP A 133 -9.52 -11.42 -2.61
N ILE A 134 -9.99 -10.39 -1.90
CA ILE A 134 -10.94 -9.42 -2.48
C ILE A 134 -10.29 -8.65 -3.65
N LYS A 135 -8.95 -8.54 -3.65
CA LYS A 135 -8.18 -7.82 -4.65
C LYS A 135 -6.71 -8.22 -4.63
N GLN A 136 -6.08 -8.27 -5.80
CA GLN A 136 -4.63 -8.50 -5.96
C GLN A 136 -3.85 -7.20 -5.74
N CYS A 137 -3.82 -6.72 -4.49
CA CYS A 137 -3.18 -5.46 -4.11
C CYS A 137 -2.34 -5.64 -2.84
N PRO A 138 -1.02 -5.35 -2.84
CA PRO A 138 -0.22 -5.07 -4.03
C PRO A 138 -0.06 -6.35 -4.87
N CYS A 139 0.58 -6.23 -6.03
CA CYS A 139 0.76 -7.35 -6.95
C CYS A 139 2.03 -8.19 -6.67
N PHE A 140 2.50 -8.22 -5.41
CA PHE A 140 3.69 -8.96 -4.97
C PHE A 140 3.56 -9.45 -3.52
N GLU A 141 4.36 -10.44 -3.11
CA GLU A 141 4.39 -11.01 -1.75
C GLU A 141 5.11 -10.09 -0.75
N VAL A 142 4.33 -9.27 -0.02
CA VAL A 142 4.89 -8.31 0.96
C VAL A 142 5.63 -9.02 2.10
N LYS A 143 5.06 -10.11 2.63
CA LYS A 143 5.70 -10.90 3.70
C LYS A 143 7.08 -11.40 3.27
N ALA A 144 7.21 -11.94 2.06
CA ALA A 144 8.49 -12.43 1.55
C ALA A 144 9.58 -11.34 1.49
N GLU A 145 9.20 -10.09 1.21
CA GLU A 145 10.15 -8.97 1.13
C GLU A 145 10.50 -8.34 2.49
N PHE A 146 9.58 -8.35 3.47
CA PHE A 146 9.72 -7.57 4.70
C PHE A 146 9.66 -8.38 6.01
N ASP A 147 9.30 -9.67 5.99
CA ASP A 147 9.36 -10.55 7.17
C ASP A 147 10.76 -11.17 7.39
N SER A 148 11.72 -10.94 6.49
CA SER A 148 13.10 -11.36 6.75
C SER A 148 13.68 -10.51 7.88
N PRO A 149 14.14 -11.09 9.01
CA PRO A 149 14.86 -10.33 10.01
C PRO A 149 16.07 -9.71 9.31
N ALA A 150 16.26 -8.40 9.52
CA ALA A 150 17.51 -7.75 9.13
C ALA A 150 18.65 -8.59 9.72
N GLY A 151 19.41 -9.24 8.84
CA GLY A 151 20.65 -9.93 9.20
C GLY A 151 21.69 -8.96 9.72
#